data_AF-A0A9X9A3H6-F1
#
_entry.id   AF-A0A9X9A3H6-F1
#
_cell.length_a   1.000
_cell.length_b   1.000
_cell.length_c   1.000
_cell.angle_alpha   90.00
_cell.angle_beta   90.00
_cell.angle_gamma   90.00
#
_symmetry.space_group_name_H-M   'P 1'
#
loop_
_entity.id
_entity.type
_entity.pdbx_description
1 polymer ?
#
loop_
_entity_poly.entity_id
_entity_poly.type
_entity_poly.pdbx_seq_one_letter_code
_entity_poly.pdbx_strand_id
1 'polypeptide(L)' 'YSIYNDGIEIEVATDHNHRREGLATVVSAALILDCLENGKYPNWDAANTTSAKLAEKLGYEFDKAYDTYFVDNR' A
#
# COMPACT_ATOMS: atom_id res chain seq x y z
N TYR A 1 12.31 -4.23 0.78
CA TYR A 1 11.78 -4.04 2.14
C TYR A 1 12.75 -3.18 2.92
N SER A 2 12.27 -2.04 3.41
CA SER A 2 12.99 -1.22 4.39
C SER A 2 12.65 -1.76 5.79
N ILE A 3 13.62 -1.80 6.70
CA ILE A 3 13.39 -2.14 8.11
C ILE A 3 13.60 -0.88 8.92
N TYR A 4 12.58 -0.47 9.67
CA TYR A 4 12.65 0.65 10.60
C TYR A 4 11.71 0.39 11.79
N ASN A 5 12.06 0.89 12.97
CA ASN A 5 11.32 0.58 14.21
C ASN A 5 9.97 1.31 14.30
N ASP A 6 9.84 2.42 13.56
CA ASP A 6 8.79 3.40 13.76
C ASP A 6 7.65 3.29 12.74
N GLY A 7 7.53 2.17 12.01
CA GLY A 7 6.44 1.95 11.07
C GLY A 7 6.48 0.63 10.33
N ILE A 8 5.63 0.52 9.30
CA ILE A 8 5.46 -0.68 8.48
C ILE A 8 5.38 -0.32 6.99
N GLU A 9 5.72 -1.29 6.13
CA GLU A 9 5.41 -1.25 4.71
C GLU A 9 4.03 -1.89 4.48
N ILE A 10 3.09 -1.14 3.87
CA ILE A 10 1.77 -1.64 3.56
C ILE A 10 1.82 -2.57 2.33
N GLU A 11 1.28 -3.77 2.48
CA GLU A 11 1.00 -4.70 1.40
C GLU A 11 -0.49 -5.04 1.40
N VAL A 12 -1.14 -4.95 0.23
CA VAL A 12 -2.58 -5.20 0.11
C VAL A 12 -2.85 -6.02 -1.13
N ALA A 13 -3.44 -7.20 -0.91
CA ALA A 13 -3.93 -8.07 -1.96
C ALA A 13 -5.42 -8.33 -1.78
N THR A 14 -6.16 -8.35 -2.89
CA THR A 14 -7.56 -8.76 -2.91
C THR A 14 -7.71 -9.93 -3.86
N ASP A 15 -8.39 -10.98 -3.38
CA ASP A 15 -8.76 -12.14 -4.17
C ASP A 15 -9.41 -11.71 -5.48
N HIS A 16 -9.07 -12.37 -6.59
CA HIS A 16 -9.48 -11.96 -7.92
C HIS A 16 -11.00 -11.88 -8.09
N ASN A 17 -11.74 -12.78 -7.44
CA ASN A 17 -13.20 -12.87 -7.54
C ASN A 17 -13.91 -11.80 -6.71
N HIS A 18 -13.19 -11.09 -5.84
CA HIS A 18 -13.74 -10.10 -4.90
C HIS A 18 -13.20 -8.68 -5.13
N ARG A 19 -12.62 -8.42 -6.31
CA ARG A 19 -12.10 -7.09 -6.67
C ARG A 19 -13.24 -6.14 -7.04
N ARG A 20 -12.98 -4.83 -6.88
CA ARG A 20 -13.92 -3.72 -7.18
C ARG A 20 -15.15 -3.64 -6.26
N GLU A 21 -15.13 -4.34 -5.13
CA GLU A 21 -16.13 -4.25 -4.07
C GLU A 21 -15.75 -3.24 -2.96
N GLY A 22 -14.61 -2.54 -3.11
CA GLY A 22 -14.11 -1.59 -2.11
C GLY A 22 -13.35 -2.22 -0.94
N LEU A 23 -13.18 -3.55 -0.92
CA LEU A 23 -12.52 -4.28 0.17
C LEU A 23 -11.11 -3.77 0.48
N ALA A 24 -10.28 -3.56 -0.55
CA ALA A 24 -8.95 -2.99 -0.39
C ALA A 24 -8.98 -1.62 0.29
N THR A 25 -9.93 -0.75 -0.06
CA THR A 25 -10.06 0.57 0.57
C THR A 25 -10.40 0.46 2.05
N VAL A 26 -11.37 -0.38 2.42
CA VAL A 26 -11.82 -0.50 3.82
C VAL A 26 -10.71 -1.08 4.69
N VAL A 27 -10.06 -2.16 4.24
CA VAL A 27 -8.97 -2.82 4.99
C VAL A 27 -7.76 -1.89 5.12
N SER A 28 -7.35 -1.22 4.05
CA SER A 28 -6.22 -0.29 4.09
C SER A 28 -6.48 0.91 5.00
N ALA A 29 -7.70 1.49 4.95
CA ALA A 29 -8.06 2.59 5.85
C ALA A 29 -8.00 2.17 7.33
N ALA A 30 -8.51 0.98 7.66
CA ALA A 30 -8.45 0.44 9.01
C ALA A 30 -7.00 0.23 9.47
N LEU A 31 -6.14 -0.32 8.61
CA LEU A 31 -4.72 -0.51 8.90
C LEU A 31 -3.99 0.82 9.12
N ILE A 32 -4.25 1.83 8.28
CA ILE A 32 -3.65 3.16 8.43
C ILE A 32 -4.03 3.78 9.77
N LEU A 33 -5.32 3.71 10.14
CA LEU A 33 -5.79 4.24 11.42
C LEU A 33 -5.12 3.54 12.61
N ASP A 34 -5.05 2.21 12.61
CA ASP A 34 -4.37 1.44 13.66
C ASP A 34 -2.88 1.81 13.76
N CYS A 35 -2.19 1.96 12.63
CA CYS A 35 -0.81 2.45 12.62
C CYS A 35 -0.68 3.83 13.28
N LEU A 36 -1.53 4.79 12.89
CA LEU A 36 -1.49 6.14 13.43
C LEU A 36 -1.78 6.17 14.94
N GLU A 37 -2.76 5.39 15.40
CA GLU A 37 -3.10 5.26 16.83
C GLU A 37 -1.94 4.67 17.66
N ASN A 38 -1.15 3.77 17.06
CA ASN A 38 0.00 3.14 17.70
C ASN A 38 1.34 3.86 17.43
N GLY A 39 1.31 5.08 16.85
CA GLY A 39 2.51 5.86 16.56
C GLY A 39 3.44 5.21 15.52
N LYS A 40 2.89 4.38 14.64
CA LYS A 40 3.58 3.73 13.52
C LYS A 40 3.31 4.48 12.23
N TYR A 41 4.35 4.76 11.47
CA TYR A 41 4.23 5.35 10.14
C TYR A 41 3.83 4.25 9.12
N PRO A 42 2.64 4.35 8.50
CA PRO A 42 2.21 3.41 7.48
C PRO A 42 2.80 3.81 6.13
N ASN A 43 3.98 3.28 5.77
CA ASN A 43 4.57 3.58 4.46
C ASN A 43 3.82 2.86 3.34
N TRP A 44 3.67 3.53 2.20
CA TRP A 44 3.01 2.97 1.02
C TRP A 44 3.88 3.16 -0.21
N ASP A 45 4.46 2.07 -0.69
CA ASP A 45 5.18 2.02 -1.95
C ASP A 45 4.31 1.33 -3.02
N ALA A 46 3.78 2.12 -3.95
CA ALA A 46 2.77 1.64 -4.87
C ALA A 46 3.38 0.78 -5.99
N ALA A 47 3.20 -0.55 -5.89
CA ALA A 47 3.69 -1.51 -6.89
C ALA A 47 3.11 -1.32 -8.32
N ASN A 48 2.01 -0.59 -8.48
CA ASN A 48 1.42 -0.26 -9.79
C ASN A 48 0.45 0.93 -9.68
N THR A 49 -0.03 1.41 -10.82
CA THR A 49 -0.94 2.57 -10.91
C THR A 49 -2.28 2.38 -10.22
N THR A 50 -2.76 1.14 -10.04
CA THR A 50 -3.99 0.86 -9.28
C THR A 50 -3.74 1.03 -7.79
N SER A 51 -2.59 0.55 -7.30
CA SER A 51 -2.15 0.76 -5.92
C SER A 51 -1.92 2.26 -5.63
N ALA A 52 -1.30 2.99 -6.56
CA ALA A 52 -1.06 4.43 -6.41
C ALA A 52 -2.37 5.22 -6.22
N LYS A 53 -3.38 4.95 -7.06
CA LYS A 53 -4.71 5.59 -6.93
C LYS A 53 -5.43 5.24 -5.63
N LEU A 54 -5.22 4.02 -5.11
CA LEU A 54 -5.75 3.64 -3.82
C LEU A 54 -5.08 4.43 -2.69
N ALA A 55 -3.75 4.55 -2.73
CA ALA A 55 -2.99 5.36 -1.77
C ALA A 55 -3.43 6.84 -1.81
N GLU A 56 -3.53 7.45 -3.00
CA GLU A 56 -4.00 8.82 -3.17
C GLU A 56 -5.40 9.03 -2.56
N LYS A 57 -6.31 8.09 -2.81
CA LYS A 57 -7.66 8.11 -2.22
C LYS A 57 -7.64 8.06 -0.68
N LEU A 58 -6.62 7.43 -0.10
CA LEU A 58 -6.43 7.29 1.34
C LEU A 58 -5.60 8.43 1.97
N GLY A 59 -5.23 9.45 1.17
CA GLY A 59 -4.56 10.65 1.65
C GLY A 59 -3.04 10.67 1.47
N TYR A 60 -2.46 9.69 0.77
CA TYR A 60 -1.06 9.78 0.35
C TYR A 60 -0.92 10.74 -0.84
N GLU A 61 0.26 11.33 -0.97
CA GLU A 61 0.62 12.15 -2.13
C GLU A 61 1.63 11.40 -3.00
N PHE A 62 1.45 11.46 -4.32
CA PHE A 62 2.40 10.89 -5.25
C PHE A 62 3.70 11.70 -5.26
N ASP A 63 4.82 11.06 -4.89
CA ASP A 63 6.17 11.66 -4.98
C ASP A 63 6.71 11.56 -6.41
N LYS A 64 7.05 10.35 -6.84
CA LYS A 64 7.61 10.09 -8.18
C LYS A 64 7.43 8.64 -8.61
N ALA A 65 7.45 8.44 -9.92
CA ALA A 65 7.62 7.12 -10.50
C ALA A 65 9.12 6.76 -10.55
N TYR A 66 9.41 5.47 -10.47
CA TYR A 66 10.75 4.94 -10.61
C TYR A 66 10.72 3.61 -11.37
N ASP A 67 11.81 3.30 -12.05
CA ASP A 67 11.93 2.04 -12.79
C ASP A 67 12.07 0.86 -11.82
N THR A 68 11.35 -0.21 -12.11
CA THR A 68 11.45 -1.49 -11.40
C THR A 68 11.84 -2.60 -12.35
N TYR A 69 12.56 -3.58 -11.83
CA TYR A 69 12.99 -4.76 -12.57
C TYR A 69 12.55 -6.00 -11.79
N PHE A 70 12.02 -7.00 -12.49
CA PHE A 70 11.80 -8.33 -11.92
C PHE A 70 12.72 -9.31 -12.63
N VAL A 71 13.26 -10.27 -11.86
CA VAL A 71 14.07 -11.34 -12.43
C VAL A 71 13.13 -12.49 -12.77
N ASP A 72 13.02 -12.82 -14.06
CA ASP A 72 12.36 -14.04 -14.51
C ASP A 72 13.36 -15.19 -14.54
N ASN A 73 13.18 -16.17 -13.67
CA ASN A 73 14.04 -17.35 -13.57
C ASN A 73 13.42 -18.58 -14.27
N ARG A 74 12.43 -18.36 -15.15
CA ARG A 74 11.82 -19.44 -15.95
C ARG A 74 12.69 -19.87 -17.13
#